data_AF-A0A0F8ZZQ9-F1
#
_entry.id   AF-A0A0F8ZZQ9-F1
#
_cell.length_a   1.000
_cell.length_b   1.000
_cell.length_c   1.000
_cell.angle_alpha   90.00
_cell.angle_beta   90.00
_cell.angle_gamma   90.00
#
_symmetry.space_group_name_H-M   'P 1'
#
loop_
_entity.id
_entity.type
_entity.pdbx_description
1 polymer ?
#
loop_
_entity_poly.entity_id
_entity_poly.type
_entity_poly.pdbx_seq_one_letter_code
_entity_poly.pdbx_strand_id
1 'polypeptide(L)'
;MADKKRPPLPKFNTPVGIGRYPHLNSPDTRFDDEGVYKCDLLLPVEADDTQELITYLEGIRDERYKAEKADAKKGKKFSKAAVFELELDDAGDETGNLILKTKLNAIGRNKAKDEEWTNEPRLFDSNGNPIPSETQIWSGSKLIIAGTVNSYAMTNTVIVEKKGKQTKKKITSVGVSLKCKGVQVIELVTGGEATAESFGFGAHSDGYQTEAAEAGLKSGETAAGEDDEGDEDEF
;
A
#
# COMPACT_ATOMS: atom_id res chain seq x y z
N MET A 1 4.66 26.17 31.04
CA MET A 1 3.95 24.88 30.82
C MET A 1 4.90 24.00 30.03
N ALA A 2 5.46 22.95 30.62
CA ALA A 2 6.38 22.08 29.89
C ALA A 2 5.63 21.40 28.73
N ASP A 3 6.16 21.51 27.52
CA ASP A 3 5.74 20.74 26.36
C ASP A 3 5.85 19.25 26.70
N LYS A 4 4.76 18.64 27.18
CA LYS A 4 4.67 17.19 27.32
C LYS A 4 4.75 16.60 25.93
N LYS A 5 5.95 16.19 25.52
CA LYS A 5 6.22 15.47 24.27
C LYS A 5 5.24 14.31 24.17
N ARG A 6 4.42 14.29 23.11
CA ARG A 6 3.48 13.20 22.87
C ARG A 6 4.26 11.88 22.79
N PRO A 7 3.75 10.78 23.37
CA PRO A 7 4.43 9.49 23.26
C PRO A 7 4.61 9.12 21.78
N PRO A 8 5.68 8.39 21.44
CA PRO A 8 5.88 7.92 20.07
C PRO A 8 4.70 7.05 19.64
N LEU A 9 4.32 7.16 18.37
CA LEU A 9 3.28 6.30 17.81
C LEU A 9 3.77 4.83 17.79
N PRO A 10 2.88 3.85 18.04
CA PRO A 10 3.20 2.45 17.84
C PRO A 10 3.68 2.19 16.40
N LYS A 11 4.54 1.19 16.22
CA LYS A 11 5.12 0.82 14.92
C LYS A 11 4.57 -0.52 14.46
N PHE A 12 4.54 -0.74 13.16
CA PHE A 12 4.19 -2.03 12.57
C PHE A 12 5.12 -2.34 11.40
N ASN A 13 5.32 -3.63 11.16
CA ASN A 13 5.83 -4.20 9.90
C ASN A 13 4.82 -5.26 9.46
N THR A 14 4.53 -5.32 8.17
CA THR A 14 3.69 -6.38 7.62
C THR A 14 4.50 -7.66 7.39
N PRO A 15 3.83 -8.82 7.30
CA PRO A 15 4.32 -9.94 6.49
C PRO A 15 4.57 -9.53 5.04
N VAL A 16 5.17 -10.44 4.27
CA VAL A 16 5.26 -10.28 2.81
C VAL A 16 3.86 -10.41 2.22
N GLY A 17 3.40 -9.37 1.52
CA GLY A 17 2.11 -9.35 0.85
C GLY A 17 2.18 -8.86 -0.59
N ILE A 18 1.08 -9.00 -1.32
CA ILE A 18 0.99 -8.53 -2.71
C ILE A 18 0.49 -7.09 -2.73
N GLY A 19 1.28 -6.20 -3.33
CA GLY A 19 0.91 -4.81 -3.51
C GLY A 19 -0.23 -4.66 -4.53
N ARG A 20 -1.28 -3.93 -4.15
CA ARG A 20 -2.40 -3.56 -5.00
C ARG A 20 -2.57 -2.04 -4.99
N TYR A 21 -2.64 -1.45 -6.18
CA TYR A 21 -2.66 0.01 -6.36
C TYR A 21 -1.52 0.75 -5.62
N PRO A 22 -0.25 0.36 -5.82
CA PRO A 22 0.88 1.06 -5.22
C PRO A 22 1.02 2.48 -5.80
N HIS A 23 0.93 3.46 -4.91
CA HIS A 23 1.31 4.86 -5.12
C HIS A 23 2.40 5.18 -4.09
N LEU A 24 3.60 4.67 -4.33
CA LEU A 24 4.68 4.64 -3.34
C LEU A 24 5.86 5.55 -3.73
N ASN A 25 6.20 5.58 -5.00
CA ASN A 25 7.19 6.46 -5.62
C ASN A 25 6.60 7.84 -5.97
N SER A 26 5.29 7.92 -6.22
CA SER A 26 4.58 9.18 -6.45
C SER A 26 3.23 9.17 -5.73
N PRO A 27 2.82 10.28 -5.10
CA PRO A 27 1.57 10.33 -4.37
C PRO A 27 0.37 10.35 -5.33
N ASP A 28 -0.73 9.73 -4.92
CA ASP A 28 -2.01 9.84 -5.64
C ASP A 28 -2.63 11.21 -5.36
N THR A 29 -2.81 12.01 -6.41
CA THR A 29 -3.42 13.35 -6.36
C THR A 29 -4.85 13.38 -6.89
N ARG A 30 -5.44 12.23 -7.26
CA ARG A 30 -6.75 12.18 -7.91
C ARG A 30 -7.89 12.77 -7.06
N PHE A 31 -7.79 12.65 -5.74
CA PHE A 31 -8.84 13.06 -4.80
C PHE A 31 -8.36 14.01 -3.70
N ASP A 32 -7.05 14.26 -3.64
CA ASP A 32 -6.40 15.14 -2.67
C ASP A 32 -5.24 15.82 -3.40
N ASP A 33 -5.38 17.11 -3.70
CA ASP A 33 -4.38 17.87 -4.45
C ASP A 33 -3.01 17.89 -3.74
N GLU A 34 -2.99 17.68 -2.42
CA GLU A 34 -1.76 17.60 -1.64
C GLU A 34 -1.06 16.25 -1.78
N GLY A 35 -1.75 15.25 -2.31
CA GLY A 35 -1.21 13.93 -2.61
C GLY A 35 -1.21 12.96 -1.42
N VAL A 36 -1.53 11.69 -1.71
CA VAL A 36 -1.48 10.61 -0.74
C VAL A 36 -0.70 9.43 -1.31
N TYR A 37 0.41 9.08 -0.65
CA TYR A 37 1.05 7.79 -0.88
C TYR A 37 0.21 6.69 -0.25
N LYS A 38 -0.03 5.60 -0.98
CA LYS A 38 -0.87 4.50 -0.52
C LYS A 38 -0.48 3.20 -1.19
N CYS A 39 -0.76 2.10 -0.50
CA CYS A 39 -0.74 0.77 -1.08
C CYS A 39 -1.73 -0.07 -0.27
N ASP A 40 -2.63 -0.75 -0.98
CA ASP A 40 -3.39 -1.86 -0.42
C ASP A 40 -2.47 -3.08 -0.46
N LEU A 41 -2.32 -3.78 0.66
CA LEU A 41 -1.49 -4.98 0.74
C LEU A 41 -2.40 -6.20 0.92
N LEU A 42 -2.32 -7.16 0.01
CA LEU A 42 -3.03 -8.42 0.11
C LEU A 42 -2.22 -9.41 0.95
N LEU A 43 -2.84 -9.93 2.00
CA LEU A 43 -2.23 -10.88 2.93
C LEU A 43 -3.15 -12.10 3.09
N PRO A 44 -2.63 -13.34 3.09
CA PRO A 44 -3.46 -14.52 3.35
C PRO A 44 -4.10 -14.45 4.72
N VAL A 45 -5.43 -14.63 4.80
CA VAL A 45 -6.18 -14.47 6.05
C VAL A 45 -5.68 -15.46 7.11
N GLU A 46 -5.45 -16.70 6.74
CA GLU A 46 -5.12 -17.78 7.68
C GLU A 46 -3.63 -17.84 8.07
N ALA A 47 -2.78 -16.94 7.57
CA ALA A 47 -1.36 -16.93 7.93
C ALA A 47 -1.15 -16.40 9.35
N ASP A 48 -0.34 -17.12 10.15
CA ASP A 48 -0.09 -16.79 11.56
C ASP A 48 0.44 -15.36 11.74
N ASP A 49 1.41 -14.95 10.94
CA ASP A 49 2.02 -13.61 10.98
C ASP A 49 1.02 -12.48 10.62
N THR A 50 0.05 -12.80 9.76
CA THR A 50 -1.05 -11.92 9.40
C THR A 50 -2.02 -11.79 10.57
N GLN A 51 -2.41 -12.89 11.20
CA GLN A 51 -3.27 -12.89 12.39
C GLN A 51 -2.62 -12.18 13.59
N GLU A 52 -1.31 -12.34 13.78
CA GLU A 52 -0.54 -11.61 14.79
C GLU A 52 -0.60 -10.10 14.55
N LEU A 53 -0.37 -9.66 13.31
CA LEU A 53 -0.47 -8.24 12.95
C LEU A 53 -1.88 -7.69 13.17
N ILE A 54 -2.92 -8.41 12.73
CA ILE A 54 -4.32 -7.99 12.93
C ILE A 54 -4.62 -7.87 14.42
N THR A 55 -4.28 -8.88 15.23
CA THR A 55 -4.49 -8.88 16.68
C THR A 55 -3.81 -7.68 17.34
N TYR A 56 -2.57 -7.38 16.94
CA TYR A 56 -1.84 -6.20 17.41
C TYR A 56 -2.57 -4.88 17.09
N LEU A 57 -3.02 -4.71 15.84
CA LEU A 57 -3.73 -3.51 15.40
C LEU A 57 -5.09 -3.35 16.08
N GLU A 58 -5.82 -4.44 16.25
CA GLU A 58 -7.09 -4.46 16.98
C GLU A 58 -6.91 -4.12 18.45
N GLY A 59 -5.83 -4.58 19.08
CA GLY A 59 -5.46 -4.19 20.45
C GLY A 59 -5.34 -2.67 20.60
N ILE A 60 -4.59 -2.03 19.70
CA ILE A 60 -4.44 -0.55 19.69
C ILE A 60 -5.78 0.16 19.50
N ARG A 61 -6.61 -0.33 18.57
CA ARG A 61 -7.97 0.21 18.35
C ARG A 61 -8.82 0.09 19.60
N ASP A 62 -8.79 -1.06 20.25
CA ASP A 62 -9.64 -1.42 21.37
C ASP A 62 -9.26 -0.65 22.63
N GLU A 63 -7.97 -0.42 22.87
CA GLU A 63 -7.49 0.49 23.91
C GLU A 63 -8.01 1.92 23.70
N ARG A 64 -7.88 2.45 22.46
CA ARG A 64 -8.44 3.77 22.13
C ARG A 64 -9.96 3.80 22.33
N TYR A 65 -10.66 2.74 21.93
CA TYR A 65 -12.11 2.63 22.06
C TYR A 65 -12.54 2.66 23.53
N LYS A 66 -11.84 1.95 24.41
CA LYS A 66 -12.08 1.96 25.86
C LYS A 66 -11.88 3.36 26.44
N ALA A 67 -10.78 4.04 26.09
CA ALA A 67 -10.50 5.40 26.56
C ALA A 67 -11.59 6.40 26.13
N GLU A 68 -11.96 6.37 24.85
CA GLU A 68 -13.01 7.23 24.30
C GLU A 68 -14.39 7.01 24.95
N LYS A 69 -14.70 5.77 25.33
CA LYS A 69 -15.94 5.45 26.04
C LYS A 69 -15.92 5.92 27.49
N ALA A 70 -14.79 5.81 28.18
CA ALA A 70 -14.64 6.24 29.56
C ALA A 70 -14.84 7.76 29.72
N ASP A 71 -14.35 8.53 28.76
CA ASP A 71 -14.46 10.00 28.75
C ASP A 71 -15.79 10.51 28.15
N ALA A 72 -16.70 9.60 27.74
CA ALA A 72 -17.89 9.96 26.99
C ALA A 72 -19.03 10.48 27.85
N LYS A 73 -19.68 11.57 27.40
CA LYS A 73 -20.99 11.98 27.93
C LYS A 73 -22.04 10.88 27.69
N LYS A 74 -22.93 10.71 28.66
CA LYS A 74 -24.04 9.72 28.61
C LYS A 74 -24.84 9.88 27.31
N GLY A 75 -25.03 8.77 26.59
CA GLY A 75 -25.79 8.71 25.35
C GLY A 75 -24.97 8.75 24.05
N LYS A 76 -23.66 9.04 24.11
CA LYS A 76 -22.77 8.96 22.93
C LYS A 76 -22.65 7.49 22.46
N LYS A 77 -22.75 7.28 21.15
CA LYS A 77 -22.68 5.95 20.52
C LYS A 77 -21.31 5.77 19.88
N PHE A 78 -20.77 4.56 20.01
CA PHE A 78 -19.45 4.21 19.51
C PHE A 78 -19.49 2.93 18.69
N SER A 79 -18.68 2.87 17.64
CA SER A 79 -18.39 1.66 16.87
C SER A 79 -16.88 1.47 16.75
N LYS A 80 -16.47 0.24 16.46
CA LYS A 80 -15.09 -0.09 16.08
C LYS A 80 -15.04 -0.14 14.55
N ALA A 81 -14.09 0.55 13.94
CA ALA A 81 -13.78 0.37 12.53
C ALA A 81 -13.03 -0.96 12.35
N ALA A 82 -13.29 -1.64 11.23
CA ALA A 82 -12.48 -2.78 10.82
C ALA A 82 -11.03 -2.32 10.56
N VAL A 83 -10.06 -3.18 10.87
CA VAL A 83 -8.64 -2.88 10.65
C VAL A 83 -8.17 -3.34 9.26
N PHE A 84 -8.93 -4.25 8.63
CA PHE A 84 -8.75 -4.76 7.28
C PHE A 84 -10.13 -4.91 6.59
N GLU A 85 -10.10 -5.15 5.29
CA GLU A 85 -11.26 -5.60 4.49
C GLU A 85 -10.96 -6.99 3.93
N LEU A 86 -11.96 -7.85 3.73
CA LEU A 86 -11.75 -9.11 3.00
C LEU A 86 -11.64 -8.81 1.50
N GLU A 87 -10.70 -9.46 0.83
CA GLU A 87 -10.65 -9.41 -0.62
C GLU A 87 -11.76 -10.28 -1.20
N LEU A 88 -12.53 -9.69 -2.10
CA LEU A 88 -13.57 -10.35 -2.86
C LEU A 88 -13.15 -10.43 -4.32
N ASP A 89 -13.49 -11.53 -4.98
CA ASP A 89 -13.35 -11.68 -6.43
C ASP A 89 -14.47 -10.96 -7.20
N ASP A 90 -14.47 -11.11 -8.53
CA ASP A 90 -15.49 -10.52 -9.40
C ASP A 90 -16.90 -11.09 -9.18
N ALA A 91 -17.03 -12.28 -8.58
CA ALA A 91 -18.29 -12.89 -8.21
C ALA A 91 -18.78 -12.42 -6.82
N GLY A 92 -17.93 -11.75 -6.05
CA GLY A 92 -18.19 -11.29 -4.69
C GLY A 92 -17.85 -12.31 -3.61
N ASP A 93 -17.15 -13.39 -3.96
CA ASP A 93 -16.72 -14.43 -3.05
C ASP A 93 -15.34 -14.09 -2.45
N GLU A 94 -15.11 -14.49 -1.20
CA GLU A 94 -13.85 -14.24 -0.51
C GLU A 94 -12.70 -15.02 -1.16
N THR A 95 -11.59 -14.34 -1.48
CA THR A 95 -10.43 -14.97 -2.16
C THR A 95 -9.51 -15.74 -1.21
N GLY A 96 -9.73 -15.63 0.11
CA GLY A 96 -8.81 -16.09 1.14
C GLY A 96 -7.73 -15.06 1.52
N ASN A 97 -7.75 -13.87 0.92
CA ASN A 97 -6.90 -12.74 1.34
C ASN A 97 -7.68 -11.66 2.08
N LEU A 98 -6.97 -10.93 2.93
CA LEU A 98 -7.40 -9.63 3.43
C LEU A 98 -6.63 -8.50 2.75
N ILE A 99 -7.26 -7.33 2.73
CA ILE A 99 -6.74 -6.08 2.25
C ILE A 99 -6.35 -5.22 3.46
N LEU A 100 -5.05 -5.05 3.66
CA LEU A 100 -4.51 -4.12 4.63
C LEU A 100 -4.22 -2.77 3.96
N LYS A 101 -4.99 -1.74 4.31
CA LYS A 101 -4.86 -0.40 3.70
C LYS A 101 -3.81 0.44 4.43
N THR A 102 -2.82 0.93 3.69
CA THR A 102 -1.79 1.84 4.21
C THR A 102 -1.84 3.18 3.49
N LYS A 103 -1.58 4.28 4.22
CA LYS A 103 -1.57 5.63 3.64
C LYS A 103 -0.61 6.58 4.32
N LEU A 104 -0.02 7.48 3.56
CA LEU A 104 0.78 8.59 4.06
C LEU A 104 0.46 9.83 3.23
N ASN A 105 -0.14 10.84 3.86
CA ASN A 105 -0.32 12.14 3.21
C ASN A 105 1.06 12.71 2.89
N ALA A 106 1.24 13.19 1.67
CA ALA A 106 2.51 13.78 1.25
C ALA A 106 2.78 15.07 2.04
N ILE A 107 1.74 15.84 2.37
CA ILE A 107 1.84 17.02 3.23
C ILE A 107 1.31 16.73 4.64
N GLY A 108 2.13 17.02 5.64
CA GLY A 108 1.76 16.98 7.06
C GLY A 108 1.71 18.40 7.63
N ARG A 109 0.70 18.67 8.48
CA ARG A 109 0.50 19.98 9.10
C ARG A 109 0.29 19.90 10.60
N ASN A 110 0.89 20.84 11.32
CA ASN A 110 0.66 21.07 12.73
C ASN A 110 0.08 22.47 12.93
N LYS A 111 -1.25 22.55 12.92
CA LYS A 111 -1.99 23.81 13.09
C LYS A 111 -1.68 24.57 14.39
N ALA A 112 -1.23 23.87 15.44
CA ALA A 112 -0.92 24.50 16.71
C ALA A 112 0.42 25.25 16.69
N LYS A 113 1.34 24.85 15.80
CA LYS A 113 2.68 25.44 15.66
C LYS A 113 2.89 26.14 14.32
N ASP A 114 1.88 26.14 13.45
CA ASP A 114 1.96 26.65 12.08
C ASP A 114 3.12 26.03 11.28
N GLU A 115 3.35 24.73 11.49
CA GLU A 115 4.41 23.97 10.82
C GLU A 115 3.82 23.06 9.75
N GLU A 116 4.45 23.03 8.58
CA GLU A 116 4.16 22.11 7.49
C GLU A 116 5.43 21.31 7.13
N TRP A 117 5.28 20.04 6.79
CA TRP A 117 6.39 19.19 6.36
C TRP A 117 5.96 18.22 5.27
N THR A 118 6.90 17.86 4.40
CA THR A 118 6.71 16.82 3.39
C THR A 118 6.99 15.44 3.97
N ASN A 119 6.29 14.44 3.46
CA ASN A 119 6.49 13.04 3.80
C ASN A 119 6.52 12.23 2.51
N GLU A 120 7.42 11.26 2.46
CA GLU A 120 7.44 10.22 1.44
C GLU A 120 7.84 8.88 2.10
N PRO A 121 7.32 7.74 1.60
CA PRO A 121 7.82 6.43 2.02
C PRO A 121 9.26 6.25 1.55
N ARG A 122 10.12 5.69 2.41
CA ARG A 122 11.44 5.24 1.97
C ARG A 122 11.33 3.90 1.26
N LEU A 123 11.90 3.77 0.07
CA LEU A 123 11.83 2.54 -0.72
C LEU A 123 13.16 1.81 -0.65
N PHE A 124 13.11 0.51 -0.38
CA PHE A 124 14.28 -0.36 -0.25
C PHE A 124 14.11 -1.64 -1.06
N ASP A 125 15.22 -2.18 -1.56
CA ASP A 125 15.27 -3.51 -2.17
C ASP A 125 15.24 -4.62 -1.10
N SER A 126 15.25 -5.87 -1.53
CA SER A 126 15.24 -7.05 -0.65
C SER A 126 16.48 -7.13 0.26
N ASN A 127 17.58 -6.44 -0.07
CA ASN A 127 18.80 -6.37 0.74
C ASN A 127 18.81 -5.15 1.69
N GLY A 128 17.81 -4.27 1.59
CA GLY A 128 17.72 -3.04 2.40
C GLY A 128 18.45 -1.84 1.80
N ASN A 129 18.89 -1.91 0.55
CA ASN A 129 19.48 -0.75 -0.15
C ASN A 129 18.38 0.18 -0.64
N PRO A 130 18.57 1.51 -0.63
CA PRO A 130 17.61 2.44 -1.22
C PRO A 130 17.35 2.15 -2.70
N ILE A 131 16.09 2.16 -3.11
CA ILE A 131 15.69 2.08 -4.52
C ILE A 131 15.59 3.50 -5.10
N PRO A 132 16.00 3.74 -6.36
CA PRO A 132 15.78 5.02 -7.03
C PRO A 132 14.31 5.45 -7.08
N SER A 133 14.06 6.76 -6.96
CA SER A 133 12.70 7.33 -6.93
C SER A 133 11.87 7.04 -8.19
N GLU A 134 12.55 6.84 -9.33
CA GLU A 134 11.94 6.54 -10.62
C GLU A 134 11.55 5.07 -10.78
N THR A 135 11.97 4.18 -9.88
CA THR A 135 11.58 2.77 -9.94
C THR A 135 10.10 2.63 -9.62
N GLN A 136 9.31 2.42 -10.68
CA GLN A 136 7.88 2.20 -10.57
C GLN A 136 7.60 0.81 -9.99
N ILE A 137 6.94 0.77 -8.83
CA ILE A 137 6.49 -0.47 -8.18
C ILE A 137 5.08 -0.75 -8.71
N TRP A 138 4.89 -1.83 -9.47
CA TRP A 138 3.59 -2.17 -10.03
C TRP A 138 2.77 -3.09 -9.13
N SER A 139 1.44 -3.12 -9.36
CA SER A 139 0.57 -4.10 -8.69
C SER A 139 1.04 -5.52 -8.98
N GLY A 140 0.96 -6.40 -7.99
CA GLY A 140 1.52 -7.76 -8.07
C GLY A 140 2.92 -7.89 -7.43
N SER A 141 3.64 -6.79 -7.20
CA SER A 141 4.92 -6.83 -6.48
C SER A 141 4.75 -7.39 -5.06
N LYS A 142 5.73 -8.17 -4.59
CA LYS A 142 5.77 -8.65 -3.20
C LYS A 142 6.45 -7.62 -2.32
N LEU A 143 5.75 -7.13 -1.29
CA LEU A 143 6.17 -6.00 -0.49
C LEU A 143 6.08 -6.32 1.01
N ILE A 144 6.99 -5.71 1.79
CA ILE A 144 6.83 -5.50 3.22
C ILE A 144 6.62 -4.01 3.46
N ILE A 145 5.59 -3.63 4.21
CA ILE A 145 5.32 -2.24 4.57
C ILE A 145 5.62 -2.01 6.05
N ALA A 146 6.48 -1.04 6.34
CA ALA A 146 6.83 -0.60 7.68
C ALA A 146 6.28 0.80 7.95
N GLY A 147 5.83 1.04 9.17
CA GLY A 147 5.14 2.30 9.46
C GLY A 147 4.81 2.57 10.92
N THR A 148 3.94 3.55 11.11
CA THR A 148 3.36 3.86 12.42
C THR A 148 1.84 3.70 12.41
N VAL A 149 1.29 3.32 13.56
CA VAL A 149 -0.14 3.17 13.77
C VAL A 149 -0.68 4.44 14.42
N ASN A 150 -1.63 5.10 13.77
CA ASN A 150 -2.34 6.24 14.35
C ASN A 150 -3.77 5.83 14.69
N SER A 151 -4.10 5.73 15.97
CA SER A 151 -5.49 5.51 16.40
C SER A 151 -6.29 6.81 16.30
N TYR A 152 -7.55 6.70 15.87
CA TYR A 152 -8.44 7.85 15.70
C TYR A 152 -9.82 7.56 16.27
N ALA A 153 -10.54 8.62 16.61
CA ALA A 153 -11.95 8.58 16.96
C ALA A 153 -12.67 9.65 16.14
N MET A 154 -13.48 9.24 15.16
CA MET A 154 -14.15 10.14 14.23
C MET A 154 -15.66 10.06 14.42
N THR A 155 -16.31 11.20 14.63
CA THR A 155 -17.77 11.26 14.80
C THR A 155 -18.44 11.55 13.47
N ASN A 156 -19.16 10.57 12.95
CA ASN A 156 -19.89 10.66 11.69
C ASN A 156 -21.40 10.67 11.95
N THR A 157 -22.14 11.30 11.03
CA THR A 157 -23.60 11.27 11.04
C THR A 157 -24.07 10.17 10.09
N VAL A 158 -24.73 9.14 10.62
CA VAL A 158 -25.32 8.06 9.84
C VAL A 158 -26.84 8.23 9.77
N ILE A 159 -27.43 7.89 8.64
CA ILE A 159 -28.88 7.82 8.48
C ILE A 159 -29.31 6.41 8.84
N VAL A 160 -30.23 6.28 9.79
CA VAL A 160 -30.78 4.98 10.19
C VAL A 160 -32.27 5.01 9.92
N GLU A 161 -32.75 4.06 9.12
CA GLU A 161 -34.16 3.86 8.92
C GLU A 161 -34.74 2.98 10.03
N LYS A 162 -35.81 3.44 10.66
CA LYS A 162 -36.55 2.65 11.65
C LYS A 162 -38.04 2.89 11.46
N LYS A 163 -38.79 1.82 11.15
CA LYS A 163 -40.24 1.87 10.88
C LYS A 163 -40.60 2.88 9.76
N GLY A 164 -39.87 2.85 8.64
CA GLY A 164 -40.10 3.75 7.50
C GLY A 164 -39.76 5.23 7.76
N LYS A 165 -39.16 5.57 8.91
CA LYS A 165 -38.67 6.93 9.21
C LYS A 165 -37.16 6.95 9.26
N GLN A 166 -36.56 7.80 8.43
CA GLN A 166 -35.13 8.07 8.44
C GLN A 166 -34.76 9.00 9.59
N THR A 167 -33.80 8.59 10.41
CA THR A 167 -33.32 9.40 11.54
C THR A 167 -31.81 9.53 11.49
N LYS A 168 -31.30 10.76 11.64
CA LYS A 168 -29.86 11.01 11.72
C LYS A 168 -29.34 10.64 13.11
N LYS A 169 -28.29 9.83 13.18
CA LYS A 169 -27.60 9.48 14.43
C LYS A 169 -26.11 9.79 14.32
N LYS A 170 -25.53 10.33 15.38
CA LYS A 170 -24.09 10.53 15.49
C LYS A 170 -23.46 9.28 16.10
N ILE A 171 -22.47 8.71 15.41
CA ILE A 171 -21.69 7.57 15.89
C ILE A 171 -20.21 7.96 15.81
N THR A 172 -19.50 7.77 16.91
CA THR A 172 -18.04 7.89 16.93
C THR A 172 -17.43 6.55 16.58
N SER A 173 -16.87 6.44 15.38
CA SER A 173 -16.10 5.27 14.95
C SER A 173 -14.66 5.40 15.43
N VAL A 174 -14.16 4.36 16.08
CA VAL A 174 -12.79 4.27 16.57
C VAL A 174 -12.04 3.25 15.74
N GLY A 175 -10.92 3.65 15.17
CA GLY A 175 -10.13 2.83 14.26
C GLY A 175 -8.64 3.12 14.37
N VAL A 176 -7.87 2.48 13.51
CA VAL A 176 -6.46 2.74 13.29
C VAL A 176 -6.21 3.12 11.84
N SER A 177 -5.21 3.96 11.61
CA SER A 177 -4.70 4.31 10.28
C SER A 177 -3.21 3.96 10.25
N LEU A 178 -2.82 3.20 9.25
CA LEU A 178 -1.44 2.76 9.07
C LEU A 178 -0.68 3.75 8.20
N LYS A 179 0.29 4.45 8.80
CA LYS A 179 1.16 5.41 8.13
C LYS A 179 2.35 4.66 7.52
N CYS A 180 2.31 4.39 6.22
CA CYS A 180 3.42 3.80 5.47
C CYS A 180 4.64 4.75 5.53
N LYS A 181 5.73 4.30 6.14
CA LYS A 181 6.98 5.09 6.28
C LYS A 181 8.15 4.48 5.53
N GLY A 182 8.12 3.17 5.29
CA GLY A 182 9.07 2.49 4.45
C GLY A 182 8.43 1.27 3.79
N VAL A 183 8.95 0.92 2.62
CA VAL A 183 8.56 -0.28 1.87
C VAL A 183 9.82 -1.02 1.49
N GLN A 184 9.84 -2.33 1.72
CA GLN A 184 10.85 -3.24 1.20
C GLN A 184 10.23 -4.03 0.05
N VAL A 185 10.85 -3.95 -1.13
CA VAL A 185 10.42 -4.69 -2.32
C VAL A 185 11.15 -6.02 -2.33
N ILE A 186 10.39 -7.11 -2.14
CA ILE A 186 10.92 -8.48 -2.12
C ILE A 186 10.99 -9.03 -3.53
N GLU A 187 9.93 -8.84 -4.31
CA GLU A 187 9.88 -9.14 -5.74
C GLU A 187 9.22 -7.96 -6.44
N LEU A 188 9.93 -7.35 -7.39
CA LEU A 188 9.44 -6.23 -8.18
C LEU A 188 8.72 -6.76 -9.42
N VAL A 189 7.46 -6.40 -9.59
CA VAL A 189 6.80 -6.50 -10.89
C VAL A 189 7.09 -5.22 -11.65
N THR A 190 7.67 -5.35 -12.84
CA THR A 190 7.82 -4.26 -13.80
C THR A 190 6.68 -4.33 -14.82
N GLY A 191 6.22 -3.18 -15.30
CA GLY A 191 5.29 -3.14 -16.43
C GLY A 191 5.95 -3.82 -17.62
N GLY A 192 5.24 -4.76 -18.25
CA GLY A 192 5.69 -5.38 -19.49
C GLY A 192 5.97 -4.27 -20.51
N GLU A 193 7.15 -4.31 -21.12
CA GLU A 193 7.48 -3.37 -22.19
C GLU A 193 6.47 -3.59 -23.32
N ALA A 194 5.75 -2.55 -23.70
CA ALA A 194 4.73 -2.66 -24.72
C ALA A 194 5.43 -2.85 -26.07
N THR A 195 5.48 -4.09 -26.55
CA THR A 195 6.12 -4.41 -27.83
C THR A 195 5.19 -4.02 -28.98
N ALA A 196 5.76 -3.74 -30.16
CA ALA A 196 4.95 -3.55 -31.38
C ALA A 196 3.94 -4.70 -31.58
N GLU A 197 4.36 -5.92 -31.25
CA GLU A 197 3.56 -7.14 -31.30
C GLU A 197 2.37 -7.12 -30.33
N SER A 198 2.53 -6.57 -29.12
CA SER A 198 1.46 -6.44 -28.12
C SER A 198 0.28 -5.57 -28.60
N PHE A 199 0.54 -4.70 -29.58
CA PHE A 199 -0.47 -3.88 -30.25
C PHE A 199 -0.92 -4.45 -31.60
N GLY A 200 -0.41 -5.62 -32.01
CA GLY A 200 -0.66 -6.24 -33.31
C GLY A 200 0.01 -5.50 -34.48
N PHE A 201 1.02 -4.67 -34.22
CA PHE A 201 1.77 -4.00 -35.28
C PHE A 201 2.80 -4.95 -35.90
N GLY A 202 2.74 -5.07 -37.24
CA GLY A 202 3.78 -5.71 -38.03
C GLY A 202 4.80 -4.70 -38.54
N ALA A 203 5.95 -5.19 -39.02
CA ALA A 203 6.91 -4.35 -39.71
C ALA A 203 6.34 -3.89 -41.06
N HIS A 204 6.48 -2.59 -41.36
CA HIS A 204 6.10 -2.01 -42.65
C HIS A 204 7.34 -1.40 -43.31
N SER A 205 7.83 -2.01 -44.40
CA SER A 205 9.06 -1.59 -45.09
C SER A 205 8.98 -0.19 -45.70
N ASP A 206 7.77 0.26 -46.03
CA ASP A 206 7.54 1.48 -46.81
C ASP A 206 7.19 2.70 -45.94
N GLY A 207 7.30 2.54 -44.61
CA GLY A 207 6.96 3.57 -43.62
C GLY A 207 8.14 4.44 -43.19
N TYR A 208 7.85 5.44 -42.36
CA TYR A 208 8.89 6.23 -41.68
C TYR A 208 9.76 5.31 -40.81
N GLN A 209 11.05 5.26 -41.12
CA GLN A 209 12.05 4.58 -40.31
C GLN A 209 12.87 5.63 -39.57
N THR A 210 12.97 5.48 -38.25
CA THR A 210 13.89 6.30 -37.45
C THR A 210 15.31 5.88 -37.79
N GLU A 211 16.18 6.83 -38.18
CA GLU A 211 17.62 6.55 -38.26
C GLU A 211 18.11 6.21 -36.85
N ALA A 212 18.72 5.03 -36.70
CA ALA A 212 19.10 4.49 -35.41
C ALA A 212 20.22 5.32 -34.77
N ALA A 213 19.86 6.27 -33.91
CA ALA A 213 20.72 6.81 -32.88
C ALA A 213 20.15 6.40 -31.52
N GLU A 214 20.70 5.32 -30.96
CA GLU A 214 20.61 4.91 -29.55
C GLU A 214 19.29 5.21 -28.79
N ALA A 215 18.16 4.76 -29.32
CA ALA A 215 16.99 4.50 -28.49
C ALA A 215 17.18 3.10 -27.87
N GLY A 216 17.86 3.04 -26.73
CA GLY A 216 18.15 1.80 -26.02
C GLY A 216 16.89 1.12 -25.50
N LEU A 217 16.27 0.29 -26.32
CA LEU A 217 15.48 -0.85 -25.85
C LEU A 217 16.45 -2.01 -25.63
N LYS A 218 16.87 -2.23 -24.38
CA LYS A 218 17.70 -3.40 -24.03
C LYS A 218 16.79 -4.61 -23.92
N SER A 219 16.62 -5.34 -25.03
CA SER A 219 16.16 -6.72 -25.00
C SER A 219 17.23 -7.56 -24.29
N GLY A 220 16.89 -8.08 -23.10
CA GLY A 220 17.71 -9.06 -22.40
C GLY A 220 17.70 -10.38 -23.16
N GLU A 221 18.77 -10.66 -23.88
CA GLU A 221 19.00 -11.97 -24.50
C GLU A 221 19.51 -12.94 -23.44
N THR A 222 18.65 -13.89 -23.06
CA THR A 222 19.06 -15.11 -22.37
C THR A 222 19.82 -15.99 -23.34
N ALA A 223 21.14 -16.07 -23.18
CA ALA A 223 21.96 -17.07 -23.84
C ALA A 223 21.63 -18.46 -23.28
N ALA A 224 20.77 -19.20 -23.97
CA ALA A 224 20.77 -20.66 -23.94
C ALA A 224 21.86 -21.12 -24.91
N GLY A 225 22.99 -21.59 -24.39
CA GLY A 225 24.02 -22.27 -25.17
C GLY A 225 23.91 -23.77 -24.91
N GLU A 226 23.41 -24.50 -25.90
CA GLU A 226 23.65 -25.94 -26.05
C GLU A 226 24.51 -26.14 -27.31
N ASP A 227 25.55 -26.94 -27.12
CA ASP A 227 26.21 -27.88 -28.04
C ASP A 227 27.09 -27.35 -29.18
N ASP A 228 28.40 -27.58 -29.02
CA ASP A 228 29.32 -27.92 -30.11
C ASP A 228 30.02 -29.25 -29.76
N GLU A 229 29.64 -30.30 -30.49
CA GLU A 229 30.34 -31.60 -30.55
C GLU A 229 31.59 -31.45 -31.44
N GLY A 230 32.72 -32.09 -31.07
CA GLY A 230 33.73 -32.46 -32.08
C GLY A 230 35.13 -32.79 -31.57
N ASP A 231 35.46 -34.08 -31.69
CA ASP A 231 36.77 -34.75 -31.83
C ASP A 231 37.74 -34.77 -30.63
N GLU A 232 38.03 -35.95 -30.06
CA GLU A 232 38.91 -37.01 -30.61
C GLU A 232 40.35 -36.51 -30.82
N ASP A 233 41.26 -36.78 -29.87
CA ASP A 233 42.37 -37.72 -30.10
C ASP A 233 43.40 -37.76 -28.95
N GLU A 234 43.81 -39.01 -28.69
CA GLU A 234 45.01 -39.58 -28.04
C GLU A 234 46.12 -38.65 -27.47
N PHE A 235 46.45 -38.82 -26.17
CA PHE A 235 47.61 -39.61 -25.67
C PHE A 235 47.72 -39.55 -24.14
#